data_AF-A0A9Q4HVH9-F1
#
_entry.id   AF-A0A9Q4HVH9-F1
#
_cell.length_a   1.000
_cell.length_b   1.000
_cell.length_c   1.000
_cell.angle_alpha   90.00
_cell.angle_beta   90.00
_cell.angle_gamma   90.00
#
_symmetry.space_group_name_H-M   'P 1'
#
loop_
_entity.id
_entity.type
_entity.pdbx_description
1 polymer ?
#
loop_
_entity_poly.entity_id
_entity_poly.type
_entity_poly.pdbx_seq_one_letter_code
_entity_poly.pdbx_strand_id
1 'polypeptide(L)'
;KDYAVWQEGFKKGDAYQMQEAYWLKQLEGELPVLDLPADHTRPPVRSFAGDKVSFTLDQEAASGLHKLARENGSTLYMVLLAAYTALLSRLSGQEDIIVGSPIAGRPHKDLEPIL
;
A
#
# COMPACT_ATOMS: atom_id res chain seq x y z
N LYS A 1 -20.06 17.27 -3.05
CA LYS A 1 -21.06 16.90 -4.08
C LYS A 1 -20.48 17.08 -5.48
N ASP A 2 -19.81 18.20 -5.74
CA ASP A 2 -19.20 18.52 -7.05
C ASP A 2 -18.15 17.49 -7.50
N TYR A 3 -17.26 17.04 -6.60
CA TYR A 3 -16.29 15.98 -6.92
C TYR A 3 -16.97 14.67 -7.37
N ALA A 4 -18.04 14.24 -6.68
CA ALA A 4 -18.73 13.00 -7.04
C ALA A 4 -19.40 13.11 -8.42
N VAL A 5 -20.00 14.27 -8.73
CA VAL A 5 -20.57 14.54 -10.07
C VAL A 5 -19.48 14.56 -11.14
N TRP A 6 -18.36 15.23 -10.87
CA TRP A 6 -17.20 15.22 -11.75
C TRP A 6 -16.69 13.80 -11.99
N GLN A 7 -16.59 12.98 -10.94
CA GLN A 7 -16.10 11.60 -11.02
C GLN A 7 -16.99 10.73 -11.90
N GLU A 8 -18.32 10.87 -11.81
CA GLU A 8 -19.26 10.16 -12.71
C GLU A 8 -19.08 10.55 -14.18
N GLY A 9 -18.74 11.82 -14.45
CA GLY A 9 -18.35 12.26 -15.80
C GLY A 9 -17.01 11.68 -16.23
N PHE A 10 -16.00 11.73 -15.36
CA PHE A 10 -14.64 11.23 -15.62
C PHE A 10 -14.61 9.74 -15.98
N LYS A 11 -15.45 8.92 -15.34
CA LYS A 11 -15.58 7.48 -15.62
C LYS A 11 -15.88 7.14 -17.08
N LYS A 12 -16.46 8.09 -17.84
CA LYS A 12 -16.81 7.89 -19.25
C LYS A 12 -15.67 8.23 -20.21
N GLY A 13 -14.57 8.82 -19.72
CA GLY A 13 -13.47 9.27 -20.55
C GLY A 13 -12.35 8.23 -20.71
N ASP A 14 -11.57 8.39 -21.76
CA ASP A 14 -10.46 7.48 -22.11
C ASP A 14 -9.43 7.34 -20.98
N ALA A 15 -9.15 8.42 -20.25
CA ALA A 15 -8.22 8.40 -19.13
C ALA A 15 -8.65 7.43 -18.01
N TYR A 16 -9.96 7.29 -17.76
CA TYR A 16 -10.46 6.32 -16.79
C TYR A 16 -10.29 4.89 -17.31
N GLN A 17 -10.63 4.65 -18.57
CA GLN A 17 -10.47 3.33 -19.20
C GLN A 17 -9.01 2.87 -19.17
N MET A 18 -8.04 3.78 -19.37
CA MET A 18 -6.61 3.46 -19.23
C MET A 18 -6.23 3.06 -17.80
N GLN A 19 -6.77 3.76 -16.78
CA GLN A 19 -6.51 3.43 -15.37
C GLN A 19 -7.15 2.10 -14.96
N GLU A 20 -8.37 1.83 -15.43
CA GLU A 20 -9.06 0.57 -15.21
C GLU A 20 -8.30 -0.59 -15.87
N ALA A 21 -7.93 -0.46 -17.14
CA ALA A 21 -7.19 -1.48 -17.88
C ALA A 21 -5.85 -1.81 -17.22
N TYR A 22 -5.15 -0.80 -16.67
CA TYR A 22 -3.93 -1.03 -15.90
C TYR A 22 -4.20 -1.97 -14.71
N TRP A 23 -5.19 -1.67 -13.86
CA TRP A 23 -5.45 -2.47 -12.66
C TRP A 23 -6.01 -3.85 -12.97
N LEU A 24 -6.90 -3.97 -13.96
CA LEU A 24 -7.40 -5.28 -14.41
C LEU A 24 -6.26 -6.16 -14.87
N LYS A 25 -5.29 -5.61 -15.60
CA LYS A 25 -4.10 -6.34 -16.04
C LYS A 25 -3.13 -6.65 -14.89
N GLN A 26 -2.89 -5.71 -13.97
CA GLN A 26 -1.99 -5.96 -12.83
C GLN A 26 -2.55 -7.02 -11.86
N LEU A 27 -3.87 -7.15 -11.79
CA LEU A 27 -4.56 -8.06 -10.87
C LEU A 27 -5.26 -9.23 -11.62
N GLU A 28 -4.76 -9.57 -12.81
CA GLU A 28 -5.24 -10.72 -13.57
C GLU A 28 -4.62 -12.03 -13.08
N GLY A 29 -5.30 -13.16 -13.35
CA GLY A 29 -4.77 -14.49 -13.02
C GLY A 29 -4.93 -14.88 -11.55
N GLU A 30 -4.03 -15.74 -11.08
CA GLU A 30 -4.00 -16.21 -9.69
C GLU A 30 -3.21 -15.22 -8.83
N LEU A 31 -3.86 -14.66 -7.81
CA LEU A 31 -3.25 -13.69 -6.92
C LEU A 31 -2.70 -14.37 -5.65
N PRO A 32 -1.50 -14.01 -5.19
CA PRO A 32 -0.92 -14.59 -3.99
C PRO A 32 -1.77 -14.23 -2.76
N VAL A 33 -2.16 -15.24 -1.99
CA VAL A 33 -2.71 -15.05 -0.66
C VAL A 33 -1.57 -15.11 0.33
N LEU A 34 -1.36 -14.01 1.06
CA LEU A 34 -0.31 -13.93 2.07
C LEU A 34 -0.58 -14.94 3.21
N ASP A 35 0.37 -15.85 3.43
CA ASP A 35 0.32 -16.90 4.45
C ASP A 35 1.39 -16.64 5.53
N LEU A 36 1.00 -15.92 6.57
CA LEU A 36 1.88 -15.64 7.71
C LEU A 36 1.70 -16.70 8.80
N PRO A 37 2.79 -17.14 9.46
CA PRO A 37 2.67 -17.98 10.64
C PRO A 37 1.88 -17.24 11.72
N ALA A 38 0.78 -17.85 12.17
CA ALA A 38 -0.09 -17.31 13.20
C ALA A 38 -0.11 -18.23 14.42
N ASP A 39 -0.15 -17.64 15.62
CA ASP A 39 -0.16 -18.38 16.89
C ASP A 39 -1.48 -19.16 17.12
N HIS A 40 -2.53 -18.79 16.39
CA HIS A 40 -3.87 -19.36 16.49
C HIS A 40 -4.48 -19.63 15.11
N THR A 41 -5.39 -20.60 15.03
CA THR A 41 -6.13 -20.91 13.81
C THR A 41 -6.97 -19.72 13.35
N ARG A 42 -6.93 -19.42 12.05
CA ARG A 42 -7.75 -18.37 11.44
C ARG A 42 -9.25 -18.69 11.63
N PRO A 43 -10.05 -17.78 12.20
CA PRO A 43 -11.48 -18.02 12.37
C PRO A 43 -12.21 -18.04 11.00
N PRO A 44 -13.32 -18.79 10.88
CA PRO A 44 -14.08 -18.89 9.61
C PRO A 44 -14.79 -17.58 9.24
N VAL A 45 -15.03 -16.71 10.23
CA VAL A 45 -15.55 -15.35 10.04
C VAL A 45 -14.49 -14.37 10.51
N ARG A 46 -14.26 -13.32 9.72
CA ARG A 46 -13.27 -12.28 10.04
C ARG A 46 -13.60 -11.63 11.38
N SER A 47 -12.63 -11.66 12.30
CA SER A 47 -12.65 -10.83 13.51
C SER A 47 -12.02 -9.48 13.23
N PHE A 48 -12.52 -8.44 13.91
CA PHE A 48 -11.94 -7.09 13.91
C PHE A 48 -11.26 -6.73 15.24
N ALA A 49 -11.18 -7.68 16.18
CA ALA A 49 -10.42 -7.48 17.40
C ALA A 49 -8.92 -7.42 17.05
N GLY A 50 -8.21 -6.43 17.58
CA GLY A 50 -6.80 -6.21 17.34
C GLY A 50 -6.18 -5.34 18.44
N ASP A 51 -4.85 -5.27 18.42
CA ASP A 51 -4.04 -4.48 19.35
C ASP A 51 -2.89 -3.80 18.59
N LYS A 52 -2.15 -2.89 19.25
CA LYS A 52 -1.07 -2.13 18.64
C LYS A 52 0.20 -2.18 19.48
N VAL A 53 1.29 -2.62 18.84
CA VAL A 53 2.66 -2.48 19.38
C VAL A 53 3.35 -1.33 18.67
N SER A 54 3.98 -0.44 19.43
CA SER A 54 4.74 0.71 18.90
C SER A 54 6.21 0.58 19.26
N PHE A 55 7.09 0.92 18.33
CA PHE A 55 8.53 0.97 18.55
C PHE A 55 9.11 2.19 17.81
N THR A 56 10.33 2.56 18.17
CA THR A 56 11.08 3.67 17.56
C THR A 56 12.41 3.18 17.04
N LEU A 57 12.85 3.72 15.90
CA LEU A 57 14.21 3.57 15.42
C LEU A 57 15.09 4.63 16.08
N ASP A 58 16.32 4.27 16.42
CA ASP A 58 17.31 5.26 16.86
C ASP A 58 17.73 6.18 15.69
N GLN A 59 18.47 7.22 16.05
CA GLN A 59 18.90 8.24 15.10
C GLN A 59 19.83 7.69 14.02
N GLU A 60 20.65 6.68 14.34
CA GLU A 60 21.61 6.09 13.41
C GLU A 60 20.86 5.30 12.32
N ALA A 61 19.95 4.42 12.73
CA ALA A 61 19.11 3.65 11.82
C ALA A 61 18.24 4.57 10.93
N ALA A 62 17.59 5.58 11.52
CA ALA A 62 16.78 6.53 10.76
C ALA A 62 17.62 7.30 9.72
N SER A 63 18.82 7.75 10.11
CA SER A 63 19.74 8.45 9.21
C SER A 63 20.22 7.55 8.07
N GLY A 64 20.49 6.28 8.36
CA GLY A 64 20.85 5.25 7.38
C GLY A 64 19.75 5.06 6.33
N LEU A 65 18.48 4.95 6.74
CA LEU A 65 17.35 4.80 5.83
C LEU A 65 17.16 6.04 4.93
N HIS A 66 17.32 7.25 5.47
CA HIS A 66 17.29 8.48 4.67
C HIS A 66 18.43 8.56 3.66
N LYS A 67 19.62 8.10 4.04
CA LYS A 67 20.77 8.02 3.13
C LYS A 67 20.49 7.02 2.00
N LEU A 68 20.00 5.82 2.33
CA LEU A 68 19.65 4.80 1.35
C LEU A 68 18.60 5.30 0.35
N ALA A 69 17.57 6.02 0.83
CA ALA A 69 16.56 6.62 -0.02
C ALA A 69 17.19 7.58 -1.06
N ARG A 70 18.04 8.50 -0.59
CA ARG A 70 18.73 9.48 -1.44
C ARG A 70 19.66 8.82 -2.47
N GLU A 71 20.46 7.85 -2.04
CA GLU A 71 21.42 7.16 -2.91
C GLU A 71 20.74 6.39 -4.05
N ASN A 72 19.50 5.94 -3.85
CA ASN A 72 18.71 5.21 -4.84
C ASN A 72 17.67 6.08 -5.56
N GLY A 73 17.67 7.40 -5.36
CA GLY A 73 16.67 8.30 -5.97
C GLY A 73 15.22 7.95 -5.59
N SER A 74 15.01 7.41 -4.38
CA SER A 74 13.73 6.91 -3.90
C SER A 74 13.22 7.73 -2.71
N THR A 75 11.96 7.55 -2.36
CA THR A 75 11.38 8.15 -1.15
C THR A 75 11.67 7.28 0.06
N LEU A 76 11.67 7.87 1.27
CA LEU A 76 11.75 7.07 2.50
C LEU A 76 10.60 6.06 2.58
N TYR A 77 9.40 6.42 2.10
CA TYR A 77 8.26 5.52 2.01
C TYR A 77 8.58 4.27 1.19
N MET A 78 9.21 4.41 0.01
CA MET A 78 9.61 3.27 -0.83
C MET A 78 10.59 2.34 -0.12
N VAL A 79 11.58 2.92 0.60
CA VAL A 79 12.54 2.13 1.39
C VAL A 79 11.84 1.34 2.49
N LEU A 80 10.93 1.98 3.24
CA LEU A 80 10.17 1.32 4.30
C LEU A 80 9.21 0.25 3.75
N LEU A 81 8.56 0.51 2.61
CA LEU A 81 7.71 -0.46 1.94
C LEU A 81 8.53 -1.68 1.47
N ALA A 82 9.73 -1.47 0.93
CA ALA A 82 10.63 -2.54 0.54
C ALA A 82 11.07 -3.37 1.75
N ALA A 83 11.45 -2.71 2.86
CA ALA A 83 11.81 -3.40 4.10
C ALA A 83 10.63 -4.20 4.68
N TYR A 84 9.42 -3.65 4.64
CA TYR A 84 8.21 -4.33 5.08
C TYR A 84 7.90 -5.55 4.20
N THR A 85 8.00 -5.40 2.88
CA THR A 85 7.77 -6.51 1.93
C THR A 85 8.82 -7.61 2.09
N ALA A 86 10.08 -7.25 2.32
CA ALA A 86 11.15 -8.22 2.62
C ALA A 86 10.91 -8.95 3.96
N LEU A 87 10.38 -8.26 4.97
CA LEU A 87 9.97 -8.89 6.23
C LEU A 87 8.85 -9.90 5.99
N LEU A 88 7.79 -9.52 5.26
CA LEU A 88 6.69 -10.42 4.94
C LEU A 88 7.18 -11.66 4.18
N SER A 89 8.01 -11.45 3.15
CA SER A 89 8.61 -12.54 2.37
C SER A 89 9.41 -13.51 3.23
N ARG A 90 10.23 -12.99 4.14
CA ARG A 90 11.00 -13.82 5.08
C ARG A 90 10.11 -14.61 6.03
N LEU A 91 9.01 -14.02 6.49
CA LEU A 91 8.09 -14.66 7.45
C LEU A 91 7.21 -15.73 6.80
N SER A 92 6.70 -15.48 5.59
CA SER A 92 5.81 -16.40 4.88
C SER A 92 6.54 -17.40 3.99
N GLY A 93 7.80 -17.12 3.61
CA GLY A 93 8.50 -17.87 2.58
C GLY A 93 7.98 -17.59 1.16
N GLN A 94 7.17 -16.55 0.97
CA GLN A 94 6.60 -16.19 -0.33
C GLN A 94 7.44 -15.09 -1.01
N GLU A 95 7.57 -15.17 -2.33
CA GLU A 95 8.31 -14.17 -3.13
C GLU A 95 7.39 -13.18 -3.85
N ASP A 96 6.10 -13.49 -3.98
CA ASP A 96 5.08 -12.62 -4.55
C ASP A 96 4.09 -12.17 -3.46
N ILE A 97 3.96 -10.85 -3.28
CA ILE A 97 3.27 -10.23 -2.14
C ILE A 97 2.53 -8.97 -2.59
N ILE A 98 1.24 -8.91 -2.25
CA ILE A 98 0.40 -7.73 -2.44
C ILE A 98 0.29 -6.95 -1.12
N VAL A 99 0.73 -5.70 -1.12
CA VAL A 99 0.60 -4.78 0.02
C VAL A 99 -0.37 -3.65 -0.31
N GLY A 100 -1.42 -3.50 0.50
CA GLY A 100 -2.34 -2.37 0.40
C GLY A 100 -1.67 -1.08 0.88
N SER A 101 -1.64 -0.04 0.03
CA SER A 101 -1.14 1.28 0.42
C SER A 101 -2.22 2.35 0.26
N PRO A 102 -2.75 2.92 1.35
CA PRO A 102 -3.67 4.04 1.25
C PRO A 102 -2.93 5.28 0.69
N ILE A 103 -3.63 6.03 -0.16
CA ILE A 103 -3.19 7.35 -0.65
C ILE A 103 -4.19 8.41 -0.21
N ALA A 104 -3.76 9.67 -0.16
CA ALA A 104 -4.63 10.78 0.26
C ALA A 104 -5.86 10.96 -0.66
N GLY A 105 -5.78 10.51 -1.93
CA GLY A 105 -6.89 10.62 -2.88
C GLY A 105 -7.24 12.05 -3.30
N ARG A 106 -6.35 13.01 -3.04
CA ARG A 106 -6.53 14.45 -3.30
C ARG A 106 -5.48 14.96 -4.31
N PRO A 107 -5.57 14.57 -5.60
CA PRO A 107 -4.57 14.93 -6.60
C PRO A 107 -4.68 16.39 -7.10
N HIS A 108 -5.80 17.06 -6.85
CA HIS A 108 -6.03 18.45 -7.24
C HIS A 108 -5.99 19.37 -6.02
N LYS A 109 -5.40 20.56 -6.15
CA LYS A 109 -5.21 21.52 -5.06
C LYS A 109 -6.52 21.88 -4.34
N ASP A 110 -7.62 22.02 -5.10
CA ASP A 110 -8.94 22.33 -4.54
C ASP A 110 -9.50 21.23 -3.61
N LEU A 111 -8.92 20.01 -3.67
CA LEU A 111 -9.29 18.90 -2.80
C LEU A 111 -8.49 18.86 -1.50
N GLU A 112 -7.33 19.53 -1.43
CA GLU A 112 -6.47 19.57 -0.22
C GLU A 112 -7.21 19.98 1.07
N PRO A 113 -8.09 21.01 1.08
CA PRO A 113 -8.77 21.44 2.31
C PRO A 113 -9.99 20.57 2.66
N ILE A 114 -10.36 19.61 1.81
CA ILE A 114 -11.55 18.76 2.03
C ILE A 114 -11.18 17.59 2.95
N LEU A 115 -11.85 17.51 4.09
CA LEU A 115 -11.76 16.42 5.07
C LEU A 115 -12.74 15.30 4.74
#